data_AF-A0A0C5X5U9-F1
#
_entry.id   AF-A0A0C5X5U9-F1
#
_cell.length_a   1.000
_cell.length_b   1.000
_cell.length_c   1.000
_cell.angle_alpha   90.00
_cell.angle_beta   90.00
_cell.angle_gamma   90.00
#
_symmetry.space_group_name_H-M   'P 1'
#
loop_
_entity.id
_entity.type
_entity.pdbx_description
1 polymer ?
#
loop_
_entity_poly.entity_id
_entity_poly.type
_entity_poly.pdbx_seq_one_letter_code
_entity_poly.pdbx_strand_id
1 'polypeptide(L)'
;MDHAQLQRRLFSLGVYKGAINGTFDAPTRAATLKALTDGPDYEITADDVAAAARDIKVEPATIWTIYDVEAAGDAFIGGRPTILPEPHRFSRSTGHRYDASHPRISSRTWNRKLYPGSQAARWEMLMDMVALDVDAGFMSASYGAFQILGENFATCDAPDPWSFAWRQSRTEGDQLDAFIRFVRGKGLVGALQRRDWAAFAKGYNGTAYRENKYDERLAAAYAKRRAA
;
A
#
# COMPACT_ATOMS: atom_id res chain seq x y z
N MET A 1 -14.40 -3.75 9.78
CA MET A 1 -14.01 -4.84 10.68
C MET A 1 -13.91 -4.32 12.10
N ASP A 2 -14.43 -5.05 13.08
CA ASP A 2 -14.13 -4.80 14.50
C ASP A 2 -12.94 -5.65 14.99
N HIS A 3 -12.46 -5.37 16.21
CA HIS A 3 -11.32 -6.09 16.79
C HIS A 3 -11.57 -7.59 17.01
N ALA A 4 -12.82 -8.02 17.28
CA ALA A 4 -13.13 -9.43 17.48
C ALA A 4 -13.08 -10.20 16.14
N GLN A 5 -13.54 -9.57 15.07
CA GLN A 5 -13.39 -10.05 13.70
C GLN A 5 -11.91 -10.14 13.30
N LEU A 6 -11.08 -9.15 13.66
CA LEU A 6 -9.63 -9.22 13.44
C LEU A 6 -9.01 -10.41 14.19
N GLN A 7 -9.30 -10.57 15.49
CA GLN A 7 -8.84 -11.71 16.29
C GLN A 7 -9.23 -13.06 15.67
N ARG A 8 -10.46 -13.21 15.16
CA ARG A 8 -10.89 -14.43 14.44
C ARG A 8 -10.06 -14.71 13.20
N ARG A 9 -9.70 -13.66 12.44
CA ARG A 9 -8.81 -13.83 11.27
C ARG A 9 -7.41 -14.26 11.69
N LEU A 10 -6.84 -13.60 12.69
CA LEU A 10 -5.52 -13.94 13.20
C LEU A 10 -5.49 -15.37 13.78
N PHE A 11 -6.58 -15.81 14.43
CA PHE A 11 -6.74 -17.17 14.89
C PHE A 11 -6.80 -18.16 13.73
N SER A 12 -7.57 -17.84 12.69
CA SER A 12 -7.70 -18.68 11.48
C SER A 12 -6.38 -18.81 10.71
N LEU A 13 -5.54 -17.78 10.76
CA LEU A 13 -4.18 -17.79 10.21
C LEU A 13 -3.18 -18.55 11.11
N GLY A 14 -3.59 -19.03 12.29
CA GLY A 14 -2.73 -19.76 13.23
C GLY A 14 -1.72 -18.90 13.98
N VAL A 15 -1.78 -17.57 13.84
CA VAL A 15 -0.83 -16.63 14.48
C VAL A 15 -1.33 -16.06 15.80
N TYR A 16 -2.60 -16.29 16.15
CA TYR A 16 -3.20 -15.85 17.40
C TYR A 16 -3.83 -17.02 18.16
N LYS A 17 -3.55 -17.11 19.46
CA LYS A 17 -4.06 -18.15 20.37
C LYS A 17 -4.81 -17.57 21.58
N GLY A 18 -5.02 -16.24 21.59
CA GLY A 18 -5.71 -15.54 22.68
C GLY A 18 -7.23 -15.64 22.58
N ALA A 19 -7.91 -15.01 23.53
CA ALA A 19 -9.38 -14.96 23.55
C ALA A 19 -9.94 -14.00 22.50
N ILE A 20 -11.00 -14.40 21.80
CA ILE A 20 -11.74 -13.51 20.91
C ILE A 20 -12.69 -12.65 21.76
N ASN A 21 -12.19 -11.52 22.23
CA ASN A 21 -12.88 -10.62 23.18
C ASN A 21 -13.04 -9.17 22.65
N GLY A 22 -12.54 -8.87 21.45
CA GLY A 22 -12.61 -7.54 20.85
C GLY A 22 -11.67 -6.51 21.48
N THR A 23 -10.74 -6.93 22.33
CA THR A 23 -9.73 -6.05 22.92
C THR A 23 -8.43 -6.10 22.12
N PHE A 24 -7.93 -4.96 21.66
CA PHE A 24 -6.63 -4.88 20.98
C PHE A 24 -5.48 -4.83 22.00
N ASP A 25 -5.29 -5.95 22.70
CA ASP A 25 -4.25 -6.14 23.70
C ASP A 25 -2.88 -6.49 23.08
N ALA A 26 -1.84 -6.63 23.92
CA ALA A 26 -0.50 -6.96 23.47
C ALA A 26 -0.43 -8.26 22.63
N PRO A 27 -1.11 -9.37 23.01
CA PRO A 27 -1.21 -10.56 22.14
C PRO A 27 -1.86 -10.27 20.78
N THR A 28 -2.96 -9.51 20.74
CA THR A 28 -3.64 -9.17 19.48
C THR A 28 -2.75 -8.31 18.59
N ARG A 29 -2.06 -7.31 19.16
CA ARG A 29 -1.08 -6.47 18.46
C ARG A 29 0.07 -7.30 17.89
N ALA A 30 0.66 -8.19 18.69
CA ALA A 30 1.76 -9.04 18.27
C ALA A 30 1.35 -9.97 17.13
N ALA A 31 0.16 -10.58 17.21
CA ALA A 31 -0.36 -11.43 16.14
C ALA A 31 -0.71 -10.65 14.87
N THR A 32 -1.24 -9.42 15.01
CA THR A 32 -1.50 -8.51 13.89
C THR A 32 -0.22 -8.19 13.14
N LEU A 33 0.84 -7.80 13.87
CA LEU A 33 2.16 -7.57 13.30
C LEU A 33 2.69 -8.83 12.63
N LYS A 34 2.67 -9.97 13.33
CA LYS A 34 3.14 -11.25 12.78
C LYS A 34 2.47 -11.60 11.45
N ALA A 35 1.15 -11.51 11.38
CA ALA A 35 0.41 -11.79 10.14
C ALA A 35 0.86 -10.90 8.95
N LEU A 36 1.21 -9.64 9.22
CA LEU A 36 1.66 -8.67 8.21
C LEU A 36 3.19 -8.68 7.96
N THR A 37 3.92 -9.58 8.61
CA THR A 37 5.38 -9.73 8.45
C THR A 37 5.83 -11.17 8.21
N ASP A 38 4.88 -12.12 8.20
CA ASP A 38 5.11 -13.53 7.88
C ASP A 38 5.28 -13.78 6.36
N GLY A 39 5.85 -12.84 5.61
CA GLY A 39 5.91 -12.94 4.16
C GLY A 39 6.60 -14.22 3.69
N PRO A 40 6.51 -14.47 2.39
CA PRO A 40 7.74 -14.81 1.69
C PRO A 40 8.60 -13.57 1.41
N ASP A 41 8.02 -12.35 1.38
CA ASP A 41 8.66 -11.05 1.08
C ASP A 41 9.54 -11.10 -0.18
N TYR A 42 9.17 -11.94 -1.14
CA TYR A 42 9.96 -12.17 -2.35
C TYR A 42 10.00 -10.94 -3.25
N GLU A 43 11.18 -10.68 -3.82
CA GLU A 43 11.40 -9.66 -4.84
C GLU A 43 10.54 -9.93 -6.08
N ILE A 44 10.29 -8.87 -6.86
CA ILE A 44 9.55 -8.97 -8.11
C ILE A 44 10.28 -9.89 -9.10
N THR A 45 9.53 -10.77 -9.77
CA THR A 45 10.09 -11.69 -10.78
C THR A 45 9.73 -11.26 -12.20
N ALA A 46 10.47 -11.79 -13.18
CA ALA A 46 10.12 -11.61 -14.60
C ALA A 46 8.73 -12.21 -14.93
N ASP A 47 8.30 -13.25 -14.23
CA ASP A 47 6.99 -13.88 -14.42
C ASP A 47 5.86 -13.00 -13.90
N ASP A 48 6.04 -12.32 -12.75
CA ASP A 48 5.08 -11.33 -12.23
C ASP A 48 4.88 -10.20 -13.24
N VAL A 49 5.98 -9.67 -13.77
CA VAL A 49 5.97 -8.62 -14.80
C VAL A 49 5.31 -9.11 -16.07
N ALA A 50 5.62 -10.32 -16.54
CA ALA A 50 5.02 -10.89 -17.74
C ALA A 50 3.51 -11.13 -17.55
N ALA A 51 3.08 -11.56 -16.37
CA ALA A 51 1.67 -11.72 -16.04
C ALA A 51 0.92 -10.37 -16.04
N ALA A 52 1.46 -9.37 -15.34
CA ALA A 52 0.92 -8.01 -15.34
C ALA A 52 0.84 -7.41 -16.75
N ALA A 53 1.88 -7.60 -17.57
CA ALA A 53 1.94 -7.11 -18.94
C ALA A 53 0.84 -7.72 -19.81
N ARG A 54 0.64 -9.04 -19.71
CA ARG A 54 -0.47 -9.75 -20.40
C ARG A 54 -1.83 -9.23 -19.95
N ASP A 55 -2.02 -9.03 -18.65
CA ASP A 55 -3.28 -8.60 -18.06
C ASP A 55 -3.77 -7.25 -18.61
N ILE A 56 -2.85 -6.27 -18.78
CA ILE A 56 -3.20 -4.95 -19.34
C ILE A 56 -2.81 -4.76 -20.81
N LYS A 57 -2.39 -5.84 -21.50
CA LYS A 57 -2.03 -5.87 -22.93
C LYS A 57 -0.93 -4.87 -23.30
N VAL A 58 0.15 -4.86 -22.52
CA VAL A 58 1.38 -4.12 -22.82
C VAL A 58 2.55 -5.08 -22.93
N GLU A 59 3.70 -4.59 -23.36
CA GLU A 59 4.94 -5.36 -23.32
C GLU A 59 5.57 -5.35 -21.92
N PRO A 60 6.32 -6.40 -21.52
CA PRO A 60 6.98 -6.44 -20.20
C PRO A 60 7.87 -5.22 -19.91
N ALA A 61 8.51 -4.64 -20.93
CA ALA A 61 9.31 -3.42 -20.77
C ALA A 61 8.51 -2.24 -20.23
N THR A 62 7.21 -2.13 -20.55
CA THR A 62 6.32 -1.11 -19.98
C THR A 62 6.11 -1.32 -18.49
N ILE A 63 5.93 -2.56 -18.02
CA ILE A 63 5.77 -2.85 -16.60
C ILE A 63 7.07 -2.61 -15.84
N TRP A 64 8.20 -3.05 -16.38
CA TRP A 64 9.52 -2.77 -15.81
C TRP A 64 9.83 -1.27 -15.72
N THR A 65 9.42 -0.49 -16.73
CA THR A 65 9.54 0.98 -16.71
C THR A 65 8.80 1.57 -15.53
N ILE A 66 7.58 1.10 -15.30
CA ILE A 66 6.74 1.58 -14.21
C ILE A 66 7.33 1.18 -12.87
N TYR A 67 7.77 -0.08 -12.73
CA TYR A 67 8.47 -0.52 -11.53
C TYR A 67 9.71 0.36 -11.26
N ASP A 68 10.56 0.61 -12.26
CA ASP A 68 11.78 1.42 -12.09
C ASP A 68 11.54 2.87 -11.64
N VAL A 69 10.37 3.44 -11.96
CA VAL A 69 10.07 4.86 -11.69
C VAL A 69 9.15 5.04 -10.49
N GLU A 70 8.14 4.17 -10.34
CA GLU A 70 7.07 4.28 -9.35
C GLU A 70 7.28 3.36 -8.14
N ALA A 71 8.09 2.29 -8.24
CA ALA A 71 8.51 1.53 -7.07
C ALA A 71 9.58 2.34 -6.33
N ALA A 72 9.17 3.09 -5.32
CA ALA A 72 10.07 3.96 -4.58
C ALA A 72 10.69 3.24 -3.39
N GLY A 73 12.02 3.10 -3.40
CA GLY A 73 12.79 2.51 -2.31
C GLY A 73 12.56 1.01 -2.15
N ASP A 74 12.97 0.46 -1.00
CA ASP A 74 12.80 -0.97 -0.73
C ASP A 74 11.31 -1.29 -0.49
N ALA A 75 10.77 -2.25 -1.24
CA ALA A 75 9.39 -2.69 -1.08
C ALA A 75 9.13 -3.30 0.30
N PHE A 76 10.16 -3.96 0.85
CA PHE A 76 10.18 -4.57 2.17
C PHE A 76 11.40 -4.10 2.97
N ILE A 77 11.21 -3.75 4.23
CA ILE A 77 12.27 -3.38 5.17
C ILE A 77 12.15 -4.25 6.42
N GLY A 78 13.13 -5.12 6.65
CA GLY A 78 13.17 -6.02 7.81
C GLY A 78 12.01 -7.03 7.83
N GLY A 79 11.63 -7.55 6.67
CA GLY A 79 10.53 -8.51 6.52
C GLY A 79 9.13 -7.91 6.66
N ARG A 80 9.00 -6.60 6.41
CA ARG A 80 7.72 -5.88 6.48
C ARG A 80 7.55 -5.04 5.23
N PRO A 81 6.35 -4.95 4.65
CA PRO A 81 6.14 -4.01 3.56
C PRO A 81 6.45 -2.59 4.05
N THR A 82 7.09 -1.81 3.21
CA THR A 82 7.33 -0.39 3.48
C THR A 82 5.99 0.32 3.56
N ILE A 83 5.77 1.06 4.65
CA ILE A 83 4.51 1.78 4.86
C ILE A 83 4.71 3.29 5.05
N LEU A 84 3.62 4.02 4.84
CA LEU A 84 3.47 5.40 5.25
C LEU A 84 2.04 5.62 5.81
N PRO A 85 1.86 5.55 7.15
CA PRO A 85 0.60 5.97 7.77
C PRO A 85 0.40 7.48 7.63
N GLU A 86 -0.83 7.88 7.33
CA GLU A 86 -1.23 9.25 7.05
C GLU A 86 -2.27 9.73 8.09
N PRO A 87 -1.88 10.52 9.10
CA PRO A 87 -2.78 10.99 10.16
C PRO A 87 -4.06 11.69 9.68
N HIS A 88 -3.99 12.35 8.52
CA HIS A 88 -5.14 13.03 7.94
C HIS A 88 -6.10 12.10 7.20
N ARG A 89 -5.60 10.98 6.66
CA ARG A 89 -6.46 9.90 6.15
C ARG A 89 -7.16 9.19 7.30
N PHE A 90 -6.46 8.97 8.41
CA PHE A 90 -7.04 8.36 9.61
C PHE A 90 -8.13 9.25 10.23
N SER A 91 -7.85 10.54 10.38
CA SER A 91 -8.84 11.54 10.80
C SER A 91 -10.09 11.49 9.92
N ARG A 92 -9.94 11.55 8.59
CA ARG A 92 -11.10 11.52 7.69
C ARG A 92 -11.86 10.19 7.78
N SER A 93 -11.15 9.07 7.79
CA SER A 93 -11.75 7.72 7.79
C SER A 93 -12.54 7.42 9.07
N THR A 94 -12.17 8.04 10.19
CA THR A 94 -12.88 7.92 11.47
C THR A 94 -13.93 9.01 11.69
N GLY A 95 -14.23 9.83 10.68
CA GLY A 95 -15.14 10.97 10.82
C GLY A 95 -14.65 11.99 11.86
N HIS A 96 -13.33 12.16 11.97
CA HIS A 96 -12.64 13.09 12.87
C HIS A 96 -12.77 12.76 14.37
N ARG A 97 -13.21 11.54 14.70
CA ARG A 97 -13.49 11.09 16.07
C ARG A 97 -12.29 11.15 17.02
N TYR A 98 -11.07 11.01 16.49
CA TYR A 98 -9.84 10.92 17.29
C TYR A 98 -8.96 12.16 17.27
N ASP A 99 -9.34 13.25 16.59
CA ASP A 99 -8.49 14.42 16.44
C ASP A 99 -8.09 15.07 17.77
N ALA A 100 -9.04 15.19 18.71
CA ALA A 100 -8.79 15.81 20.00
C ALA A 100 -8.05 14.88 20.97
N SER A 101 -8.36 13.58 20.95
CA SER A 101 -7.82 12.60 21.90
C SER A 101 -6.45 12.06 21.46
N HIS A 102 -6.19 12.01 20.16
CA HIS A 102 -4.99 11.43 19.56
C HIS A 102 -4.36 12.34 18.48
N PRO A 103 -4.07 13.62 18.77
CA PRO A 103 -3.62 14.61 17.78
C PRO A 103 -2.27 14.27 17.11
N ARG A 104 -1.52 13.31 17.66
CA ARG A 104 -0.26 12.82 17.07
C ARG A 104 -0.48 11.86 15.89
N ILE A 105 -1.64 11.19 15.83
CA ILE A 105 -1.96 10.18 14.81
C ILE A 105 -3.29 10.47 14.09
N SER A 106 -4.05 11.49 14.50
CA SER A 106 -5.27 11.95 13.86
C SER A 106 -5.24 13.48 13.73
N SER A 107 -5.27 14.00 12.50
CA SER A 107 -5.26 15.45 12.23
C SER A 107 -6.09 15.80 11.01
N ARG A 108 -7.01 16.77 11.11
CA ARG A 108 -7.87 17.18 9.97
C ARG A 108 -7.10 17.66 8.75
N THR A 109 -5.95 18.30 8.99
CA THR A 109 -5.10 18.86 7.96
C THR A 109 -3.82 18.07 7.85
N TRP A 110 -3.27 18.03 6.63
CA TRP A 110 -1.96 17.46 6.39
C TRP A 110 -0.90 18.23 7.18
N ASN A 111 -0.08 17.50 7.95
CA ASN A 111 0.97 18.07 8.76
C ASN A 111 2.21 17.18 8.73
N ARG A 112 3.25 17.63 8.01
CA ARG A 112 4.53 16.93 7.87
C ARG A 112 5.17 16.52 9.19
N LYS A 113 4.98 17.31 10.27
CA LYS A 113 5.61 17.04 11.57
C LYS A 113 5.08 15.77 12.25
N LEU A 114 3.92 15.26 11.82
CA LEU A 114 3.33 14.05 12.37
C LEU A 114 3.89 12.77 11.75
N TYR A 115 4.64 12.87 10.65
CA TYR A 115 5.12 11.69 9.92
C TYR A 115 6.43 11.16 10.53
N PRO A 116 6.46 9.91 11.01
CA PRO A 116 7.68 9.35 11.59
C PRO A 116 8.78 9.16 10.54
N GLY A 117 10.03 9.43 10.94
CA GLY A 117 11.19 9.34 10.07
C GLY A 117 11.67 7.91 9.78
N SER A 118 11.29 6.92 10.58
CA SER A 118 11.72 5.52 10.43
C SER A 118 10.54 4.58 10.22
N GLN A 119 10.77 3.47 9.49
CA GLN A 119 9.76 2.43 9.29
C GLN A 119 9.28 1.81 10.61
N ALA A 120 10.18 1.58 11.56
CA ALA A 120 9.79 1.07 12.89
C ALA A 120 8.74 1.97 13.55
N ALA A 121 8.98 3.29 13.59
CA ALA A 121 8.03 4.23 14.19
C ALA A 121 6.72 4.38 13.38
N ARG A 122 6.77 4.17 12.05
CA ARG A 122 5.57 4.12 11.20
C ARG A 122 4.71 2.90 11.49
N TRP A 123 5.31 1.73 11.71
CA TRP A 123 4.59 0.52 12.11
C TRP A 123 3.95 0.66 13.48
N GLU A 124 4.65 1.29 14.43
CA GLU A 124 4.07 1.60 15.74
C GLU A 124 2.86 2.53 15.61
N MET A 125 2.97 3.59 14.82
CA MET A 125 1.85 4.50 14.53
C MET A 125 0.66 3.79 13.87
N LEU A 126 0.91 2.91 12.88
CA LEU A 126 -0.16 2.15 12.24
C LEU A 126 -0.88 1.24 13.26
N MET A 127 -0.14 0.56 14.13
CA MET A 127 -0.74 -0.28 15.17
C MET A 127 -1.54 0.54 16.18
N ASP A 128 -1.09 1.75 16.52
CA ASP A 128 -1.87 2.65 17.39
C ASP A 128 -3.18 3.10 16.72
N MET A 129 -3.17 3.35 15.40
CA MET A 129 -4.38 3.63 14.63
C MET A 129 -5.32 2.42 14.59
N VAL A 130 -4.80 1.22 14.33
CA VAL A 130 -5.57 -0.03 14.28
C VAL A 130 -6.18 -0.37 15.64
N ALA A 131 -5.49 -0.08 16.74
CA ALA A 131 -6.01 -0.25 18.10
C ALA A 131 -7.24 0.61 18.41
N LEU A 132 -7.36 1.75 17.72
CA LEU A 132 -8.51 2.64 17.83
C LEU A 132 -9.63 2.19 16.89
N ASP A 133 -9.30 1.90 15.64
CA ASP A 133 -10.27 1.52 14.60
C ASP A 133 -9.56 0.68 13.52
N VAL A 134 -9.93 -0.59 13.43
CA VAL A 134 -9.24 -1.58 12.58
C VAL A 134 -9.26 -1.16 11.11
N ASP A 135 -10.44 -0.89 10.55
CA ASP A 135 -10.56 -0.54 9.13
C ASP A 135 -9.91 0.80 8.86
N ALA A 136 -10.21 1.83 9.66
CA ALA A 136 -9.64 3.14 9.44
C ALA A 136 -8.11 3.14 9.56
N GLY A 137 -7.55 2.34 10.48
CA GLY A 137 -6.11 2.15 10.60
C GLY A 137 -5.51 1.61 9.30
N PHE A 138 -6.00 0.48 8.80
CA PHE A 138 -5.47 -0.13 7.58
C PHE A 138 -5.78 0.68 6.30
N MET A 139 -6.87 1.45 6.25
CA MET A 139 -7.14 2.34 5.12
C MET A 139 -6.17 3.51 5.04
N SER A 140 -5.59 3.90 6.18
CA SER A 140 -4.88 5.18 6.32
C SER A 140 -3.37 5.07 6.14
N ALA A 141 -2.86 3.94 5.67
CA ALA A 141 -1.47 3.79 5.28
C ALA A 141 -1.35 3.36 3.82
N SER A 142 -0.28 3.79 3.16
CA SER A 142 0.17 3.21 1.90
C SER A 142 1.16 2.09 2.14
N TYR A 143 1.21 1.13 1.21
CA TYR A 143 1.91 -0.14 1.40
C TYR A 143 2.76 -0.51 0.19
N GLY A 144 3.96 -1.03 0.47
CA GLY A 144 4.83 -1.69 -0.49
C GLY A 144 5.46 -0.75 -1.52
N ALA A 145 6.07 -1.35 -2.54
CA ALA A 145 6.79 -0.71 -3.64
C ALA A 145 6.04 0.50 -4.23
N PHE A 146 4.77 0.30 -4.58
CA PHE A 146 3.97 1.29 -5.30
C PHE A 146 3.21 2.26 -4.40
N GLN A 147 3.33 2.11 -3.07
CA GLN A 147 2.68 2.97 -2.07
C GLN A 147 1.18 3.20 -2.33
N ILE A 148 0.45 2.15 -2.71
CA ILE A 148 -1.01 2.24 -2.87
C ILE A 148 -1.66 2.36 -1.48
N LEU A 149 -2.47 3.41 -1.30
CA LEU A 149 -3.16 3.70 -0.04
C LEU A 149 -4.28 2.69 0.22
N GLY A 150 -4.36 2.16 1.44
CA GLY A 150 -5.29 1.10 1.85
C GLY A 150 -6.77 1.45 1.69
N GLU A 151 -7.13 2.74 1.65
CA GLU A 151 -8.50 3.18 1.32
C GLU A 151 -8.96 2.73 -0.07
N ASN A 152 -8.03 2.32 -0.95
CA ASN A 152 -8.31 1.78 -2.27
C ASN A 152 -8.52 0.27 -2.29
N PHE A 153 -8.66 -0.41 -1.14
CA PHE A 153 -8.82 -1.87 -1.05
C PHE A 153 -9.86 -2.43 -2.04
N ALA A 154 -11.02 -1.77 -2.15
CA ALA A 154 -12.10 -2.20 -3.04
C ALA A 154 -11.72 -2.04 -4.53
N THR A 155 -11.04 -0.95 -4.89
CA THR A 155 -10.49 -0.75 -6.25
C THR A 155 -9.46 -1.82 -6.60
N CYS A 156 -8.76 -2.35 -5.59
CA CYS A 156 -7.75 -3.39 -5.71
C CYS A 156 -8.31 -4.82 -5.49
N ASP A 157 -9.64 -4.99 -5.56
CA ASP A 157 -10.34 -6.27 -5.36
C ASP A 157 -9.92 -7.01 -4.08
N ALA A 158 -9.73 -6.25 -3.00
CA ALA A 158 -9.65 -6.80 -1.66
C ALA A 158 -11.02 -6.66 -0.97
N PRO A 159 -11.45 -7.64 -0.16
CA PRO A 159 -12.75 -7.60 0.51
C PRO A 159 -12.84 -6.51 1.59
N ASP A 160 -11.70 -6.13 2.15
CA ASP A 160 -11.58 -5.14 3.22
C ASP A 160 -10.14 -4.62 3.37
N PRO A 161 -9.93 -3.54 4.15
CA PRO A 161 -8.62 -2.93 4.35
C PRO A 161 -7.55 -3.87 4.94
N TRP A 162 -7.93 -4.78 5.86
CA TRP A 162 -6.99 -5.76 6.41
C TRP A 162 -6.49 -6.71 5.32
N SER A 163 -7.40 -7.28 4.54
CA SER A 163 -7.04 -8.22 3.47
C SER A 163 -6.17 -7.55 2.41
N PHE A 164 -6.38 -6.26 2.15
CA PHE A 164 -5.47 -5.48 1.32
C PHE A 164 -4.08 -5.39 1.95
N ALA A 165 -3.94 -4.86 3.17
CA ALA A 165 -2.65 -4.74 3.85
C ALA A 165 -1.91 -6.08 3.97
N TRP A 166 -2.64 -7.16 4.25
CA TRP A 166 -2.10 -8.51 4.33
C TRP A 166 -1.57 -9.00 2.97
N ARG A 167 -2.29 -8.78 1.87
CA ARG A 167 -1.80 -9.10 0.52
C ARG A 167 -0.48 -8.37 0.21
N GLN A 168 -0.38 -7.10 0.57
CA GLN A 168 0.84 -6.30 0.34
C GLN A 168 2.05 -6.77 1.14
N SER A 169 1.83 -7.59 2.17
CA SER A 169 2.91 -8.19 2.97
C SER A 169 3.42 -9.53 2.44
N ARG A 170 2.97 -10.00 1.27
CA ARG A 170 3.31 -11.34 0.76
C ARG A 170 4.50 -11.34 -0.17
N THR A 171 4.40 -10.68 -1.32
CA THR A 171 5.50 -10.55 -2.29
C THR A 171 5.43 -9.20 -2.99
N GLU A 172 6.50 -8.81 -3.69
CA GLU A 172 6.41 -7.64 -4.58
C GLU A 172 5.49 -7.90 -5.78
N GLY A 173 5.33 -9.16 -6.21
CA GLY A 173 4.34 -9.56 -7.21
C GLY A 173 2.91 -9.25 -6.77
N ASP A 174 2.57 -9.47 -5.50
CA ASP A 174 1.29 -9.09 -4.90
C ASP A 174 1.10 -7.56 -4.87
N GLN A 175 2.17 -6.83 -4.55
CA GLN A 175 2.16 -5.37 -4.57
C GLN A 175 1.97 -4.83 -6.01
N LEU A 176 2.56 -5.49 -7.01
CA LEU A 176 2.35 -5.20 -8.42
C LEU A 176 0.91 -5.49 -8.86
N ASP A 177 0.33 -6.64 -8.46
CA ASP A 177 -1.09 -6.95 -8.76
C ASP A 177 -2.02 -5.85 -8.25
N ALA A 178 -1.82 -5.39 -7.02
CA ALA A 178 -2.59 -4.28 -6.46
C ALA A 178 -2.40 -2.98 -7.26
N PHE A 179 -1.17 -2.67 -7.69
CA PHE A 179 -0.90 -1.52 -8.55
C PHE A 179 -1.64 -1.63 -9.89
N ILE A 180 -1.61 -2.80 -10.55
CA ILE A 180 -2.30 -3.02 -11.83
C ILE A 180 -3.81 -2.87 -11.69
N ARG A 181 -4.40 -3.41 -10.61
CA ARG A 181 -5.83 -3.23 -10.32
C ARG A 181 -6.18 -1.76 -10.07
N PHE A 182 -5.34 -1.05 -9.31
CA PHE A 182 -5.51 0.39 -9.09
C PHE A 182 -5.47 1.17 -10.40
N VAL A 183 -4.49 0.92 -11.27
CA VAL A 183 -4.36 1.54 -12.60
C VAL A 183 -5.60 1.27 -13.46
N ARG A 184 -6.14 0.05 -13.42
CA ARG A 184 -7.40 -0.30 -14.09
C ARG A 184 -8.58 0.50 -13.53
N GLY A 185 -8.75 0.50 -12.21
CA GLY A 185 -9.84 1.21 -11.55
C GLY A 185 -9.79 2.73 -11.74
N LYS A 186 -8.60 3.29 -11.98
CA LYS A 186 -8.42 4.72 -12.34
C LYS A 186 -8.54 5.00 -13.85
N GLY A 187 -8.77 3.98 -14.68
CA GLY A 187 -8.89 4.14 -16.13
C GLY A 187 -7.58 4.49 -16.84
N LEU A 188 -6.42 4.19 -16.23
CA LEU A 188 -5.10 4.59 -16.73
C LEU A 188 -4.46 3.57 -17.66
N VAL A 189 -5.05 2.38 -17.80
CA VAL A 189 -4.56 1.31 -18.69
C VAL A 189 -4.36 1.80 -20.12
N GLY A 190 -5.30 2.59 -20.66
CA GLY A 190 -5.19 3.10 -22.02
C GLY A 190 -3.97 4.03 -22.23
N ALA A 191 -3.56 4.77 -21.21
CA ALA A 191 -2.35 5.60 -21.28
C ALA A 191 -1.10 4.72 -21.36
N LEU A 192 -1.01 3.65 -20.57
CA LEU A 192 0.10 2.69 -20.63
C LEU A 192 0.15 1.95 -21.96
N GLN A 193 -0.99 1.51 -22.50
CA GLN A 193 -1.08 0.84 -23.80
C GLN A 193 -0.59 1.71 -24.95
N ARG A 194 -0.91 3.01 -24.92
CA ARG A 194 -0.41 3.98 -25.90
C ARG A 194 1.00 4.50 -25.58
N ARG A 195 1.56 4.14 -24.42
CA ARG A 195 2.81 4.70 -23.86
C ARG A 195 2.78 6.22 -23.76
N ASP A 196 1.61 6.75 -23.42
CA ASP A 196 1.40 8.15 -23.15
C ASP A 196 1.81 8.44 -21.69
N TRP A 197 3.12 8.60 -21.49
CA TRP A 197 3.72 8.78 -20.16
C TRP A 197 3.23 10.03 -19.45
N ALA A 198 2.94 11.09 -20.20
CA ALA A 198 2.38 12.33 -19.65
C ALA A 198 0.95 12.14 -19.15
N ALA A 199 0.10 11.46 -19.93
CA ALA A 199 -1.26 11.15 -19.48
C ALA A 199 -1.25 10.18 -18.29
N PHE A 200 -0.37 9.17 -18.30
CA PHE A 200 -0.23 8.25 -17.18
C PHE A 200 0.24 8.96 -15.91
N ALA A 201 1.36 9.69 -15.97
CA ALA A 201 1.92 10.41 -14.83
C ALA A 201 0.96 11.45 -14.25
N LYS A 202 0.23 12.18 -15.11
CA LYS A 202 -0.81 13.11 -14.67
C LYS A 202 -1.92 12.39 -13.90
N GLY A 203 -2.34 11.22 -14.37
CA GLY A 203 -3.41 10.43 -13.78
C GLY A 203 -3.01 9.74 -12.47
N TYR A 204 -1.76 9.28 -12.38
CA TYR A 204 -1.24 8.55 -11.23
C TYR A 204 -0.64 9.47 -10.15
N ASN A 205 0.28 10.37 -10.51
CA ASN A 205 0.98 11.25 -9.58
C ASN A 205 0.30 12.62 -9.39
N GLY A 206 -0.73 12.94 -10.17
CA GLY A 206 -1.51 14.18 -10.09
C GLY A 206 -0.96 15.32 -10.95
N THR A 207 -1.56 16.51 -10.83
CA THR A 207 -1.26 17.65 -11.73
C THR A 207 0.15 18.20 -11.60
N ALA A 208 0.82 17.98 -10.46
CA ALA A 208 2.20 18.39 -10.21
C ALA A 208 3.24 17.39 -10.79
N TYR A 209 2.83 16.40 -11.60
CA TYR A 209 3.75 15.38 -12.13
C TYR A 209 4.94 15.97 -12.91
N ARG A 210 4.73 17.08 -13.63
CA ARG A 210 5.78 17.75 -14.42
C ARG A 210 6.87 18.38 -13.57
N GLU A 211 6.52 18.89 -12.38
CA GLU A 211 7.50 19.48 -11.45
C GLU A 211 8.50 18.43 -10.98
N ASN A 212 8.04 17.18 -10.86
CA ASN A 212 8.85 16.02 -10.49
C ASN A 212 9.34 15.20 -11.69
N LYS A 213 9.08 15.69 -12.92
CA LYS A 213 9.51 15.10 -14.20
C LYS A 213 9.14 13.62 -14.36
N TYR A 214 7.99 13.19 -13.85
CA TYR A 214 7.58 11.78 -13.89
C TYR A 214 7.47 11.26 -15.33
N ASP A 215 6.91 12.06 -16.24
CA ASP A 215 6.78 11.73 -17.66
C ASP A 215 8.14 11.56 -18.35
N GLU A 216 9.09 12.47 -18.13
CA GLU A 216 10.45 12.36 -18.66
C GLU A 216 11.18 11.13 -18.11
N ARG A 217 11.03 10.85 -16.81
CA ARG A 217 11.62 9.68 -16.14
C ARG A 217 11.07 8.37 -16.69
N LEU A 218 9.75 8.27 -16.88
CA LEU A 218 9.09 7.11 -17.50
C LEU A 218 9.56 6.91 -18.94
N ALA A 219 9.63 7.98 -19.74
CA ALA A 219 10.12 7.89 -21.12
C ALA A 219 11.57 7.39 -21.19
N ALA A 220 12.45 7.94 -20.34
CA ALA A 220 13.86 7.54 -20.27
C ALA A 220 14.04 6.09 -19.79
N ALA A 221 13.30 5.67 -18.76
CA ALA A 221 13.33 4.30 -18.25
C ALA A 221 12.85 3.30 -19.31
N TYR A 222 11.80 3.63 -20.06
CA TYR A 222 11.31 2.79 -21.16
C TYR A 222 12.33 2.63 -22.28
N ALA A 223 12.98 3.71 -22.70
CA ALA A 223 14.04 3.65 -23.70
C ALA A 223 15.19 2.71 -23.25
N LYS A 224 15.57 2.75 -21.97
CA LYS A 224 16.57 1.83 -21.39
C LYS A 224 16.09 0.38 -21.40
N ARG A 225 14.86 0.10 -20.98
CA ARG A 225 14.28 -1.25 -20.92
C ARG A 225 14.05 -1.88 -22.30
N ARG A 226 13.88 -1.07 -23.35
CA ARG A 226 13.79 -1.55 -24.74
C ARG A 226 15.11 -1.93 -25.37
N ALA A 227 16.22 -1.37 -24.87
CA ALA A 227 17.55 -1.56 -25.42
C ALA A 227 18.32 -2.71 -24.75
N ALA A 228 17.88 -3.14 -23.56
CA ALA A 228 18.37 -4.30 -22.84
C ALA A 228 17.70 -5.59 -23.34
#